data_AF-A0A6N4V1E8-F1
#
_entry.id   AF-A0A6N4V1E8-F1
#
_cell.length_a   1.000
_cell.length_b   1.000
_cell.length_c   1.000
_cell.angle_alpha   90.00
_cell.angle_beta   90.00
_cell.angle_gamma   90.00
#
_symmetry.space_group_name_H-M   'P 1'
#
loop_
_entity.id
_entity.type
_entity.pdbx_description
1 polymer ?
#
loop_
_entity_poly.entity_id
_entity_poly.type
_entity_poly.pdbx_seq_one_letter_code
_entity_poly.pdbx_strand_id
1 'polypeptide(L)'
;MVSERDIERTIIGDALEHLSAACKEIDALSVHALTRAELHEVLSRLDAGEKRLATAQQRLLGRMVATNTAAPPRFDPAAVLARRLRISPAEAQRRIAEAGQPSD
;
A
#
# COMPACT_ATOMS: atom_id res chain seq x y z
N MET A 1 -7.50 23.98 23.30
CA MET A 1 -6.41 24.09 22.29
C MET A 1 -6.32 22.76 21.59
N VAL A 2 -6.47 22.70 20.27
CA VAL A 2 -6.30 21.46 19.50
C VAL A 2 -4.81 21.11 19.51
N SER A 3 -4.47 19.86 19.81
CA SER A 3 -3.07 19.42 19.81
C SER A 3 -2.55 19.32 18.37
N GLU A 4 -1.26 19.57 18.15
CA GLU A 4 -0.59 19.39 16.84
C GLU A 4 -0.82 17.97 16.28
N ARG A 5 -0.83 16.97 17.16
CA ARG A 5 -1.18 15.57 16.82
C ARG A 5 -2.60 15.42 16.27
N ASP A 6 -3.56 16.16 16.82
CA ASP A 6 -4.94 16.09 16.37
C ASP A 6 -5.10 16.73 14.99
N ILE A 7 -4.36 17.82 14.72
CA ILE A 7 -4.30 18.45 13.40
C ILE A 7 -3.69 17.48 12.38
N GLU A 8 -2.55 16.87 12.70
CA GLU A 8 -1.89 15.89 11.82
C GLU A 8 -2.80 14.69 11.51
N ARG A 9 -3.49 14.16 12.53
CA ARG A 9 -4.43 13.04 12.36
C ARG A 9 -5.61 13.41 11.46
N THR A 10 -6.18 14.61 11.61
CA THR A 10 -7.28 15.08 10.75
C THR A 10 -6.82 15.21 9.30
N ILE A 11 -5.68 15.86 9.05
CA ILE A 11 -5.13 16.03 7.69
C ILE A 11 -4.87 14.67 7.02
N ILE A 12 -4.31 13.71 7.76
CA ILE A 12 -4.10 12.34 7.24
C ILE A 12 -5.44 11.68 6.93
N GLY A 13 -6.43 11.81 7.81
CA GLY A 13 -7.78 11.28 7.61
C GLY A 13 -8.40 11.82 6.32
N ASP A 14 -8.41 13.13 6.15
CA ASP A 14 -8.96 13.80 4.97
C ASP A 14 -8.23 13.33 3.70
N ALA A 15 -6.90 13.25 3.71
CA ALA A 15 -6.13 12.80 2.55
C ALA A 15 -6.47 11.35 2.15
N LEU A 16 -6.67 10.46 3.12
CA LEU A 16 -7.07 9.06 2.87
C LEU A 16 -8.50 8.95 2.36
N GLU A 17 -9.40 9.82 2.82
CA GLU A 17 -10.77 9.89 2.32
C GLU A 17 -10.81 10.36 0.86
N HIS A 18 -10.04 11.39 0.51
CA HIS A 18 -9.89 11.84 -0.88
C HIS A 18 -9.31 10.75 -1.78
N LEU A 19 -8.29 9.99 -1.31
CA LEU A 19 -7.74 8.85 -2.04
C LEU A 19 -8.81 7.77 -2.28
N SER A 20 -9.60 7.45 -1.25
CA SER A 20 -10.68 6.47 -1.34
C SER A 20 -11.77 6.90 -2.34
N ALA A 21 -12.15 8.18 -2.33
CA ALA A 21 -13.09 8.74 -3.29
C ALA A 21 -12.55 8.65 -4.73
N ALA A 22 -11.29 9.04 -4.95
CA ALA A 22 -10.65 8.93 -6.26
C ALA A 22 -10.59 7.48 -6.78
N CYS A 23 -10.30 6.51 -5.91
CA CYS A 23 -10.33 5.09 -6.29
C CYS A 23 -11.73 4.65 -6.74
N LYS A 24 -12.79 5.06 -6.03
CA LYS A 24 -14.18 4.75 -6.42
C LYS A 24 -14.54 5.38 -7.77
N GLU A 25 -14.09 6.60 -8.02
CA GLU A 25 -14.30 7.27 -9.32
C GLU A 25 -13.62 6.51 -10.45
N ILE A 26 -12.37 6.06 -10.24
CA ILE A 26 -11.62 5.24 -11.21
C ILE A 26 -12.34 3.92 -11.49
N ASP A 27 -12.81 3.22 -10.44
CA ASP A 27 -13.54 1.96 -10.58
C ASP A 27 -14.86 2.12 -11.35
N ALA A 28 -15.46 3.31 -11.31
CA ALA A 28 -16.69 3.64 -12.02
C ALA A 28 -16.47 4.07 -13.49
N LEU A 29 -15.22 4.22 -13.95
CA LEU A 29 -14.94 4.67 -15.31
C LEU A 29 -15.38 3.63 -16.35
N SER A 30 -16.26 4.06 -17.25
CA SER A 30 -16.50 3.35 -18.50
C SER A 30 -15.42 3.73 -19.52
N VAL A 31 -14.55 2.79 -19.85
CA VAL A 31 -13.39 3.03 -20.74
C VAL A 31 -13.70 2.85 -22.23
N HIS A 32 -14.98 2.77 -22.61
CA HIS A 32 -15.38 2.44 -23.98
C HIS A 32 -15.12 3.54 -25.01
N ALA A 33 -14.91 4.78 -24.57
CA ALA A 33 -14.67 5.93 -25.44
C ALA A 33 -13.18 6.31 -25.58
N LEU A 34 -12.29 5.70 -24.77
CA LEU A 34 -10.87 6.04 -24.77
C LEU A 34 -10.14 5.33 -25.92
N THR A 35 -9.26 6.06 -26.58
CA THR A 35 -8.30 5.48 -27.53
C THR A 35 -7.24 4.66 -26.78
N ARG A 36 -6.52 3.80 -27.53
CA ARG A 36 -5.42 3.01 -26.97
C ARG A 36 -4.33 3.87 -26.33
N ALA A 37 -4.01 5.03 -26.90
CA ALA A 37 -2.99 5.94 -26.37
C ALA A 37 -3.42 6.53 -25.02
N GLU A 38 -4.68 6.97 -24.93
CA GLU A 38 -5.26 7.52 -23.69
C GLU A 38 -5.35 6.45 -22.60
N LEU A 39 -5.72 5.21 -22.94
CA LEU A 39 -5.69 4.08 -22.00
C LEU A 39 -4.27 3.85 -21.44
N HIS A 40 -3.26 3.94 -22.31
CA HIS A 40 -1.86 3.78 -21.90
C HIS A 40 -1.41 4.91 -20.97
N GLU A 41 -1.85 6.14 -21.23
CA GLU A 41 -1.58 7.29 -20.37
C GLU A 41 -2.21 7.11 -18.98
N VAL A 42 -3.48 6.68 -18.94
CA VAL A 42 -4.18 6.38 -17.67
C VAL A 42 -3.41 5.33 -16.88
N LEU A 43 -3.02 4.21 -17.50
CA LEU A 43 -2.24 3.17 -16.84
C LEU A 43 -0.90 3.70 -16.30
N SER A 44 -0.20 4.52 -17.06
CA SER A 44 1.08 5.10 -16.66
C SER A 44 0.93 6.03 -15.44
N ARG A 45 -0.16 6.81 -15.39
CA ARG A 45 -0.48 7.69 -14.25
C ARG A 45 -0.87 6.90 -13.00
N LEU A 46 -1.59 5.79 -13.15
CA LEU A 46 -1.92 4.88 -12.05
C LEU A 46 -0.66 4.23 -11.45
N ASP A 47 0.25 3.72 -12.29
CA ASP A 47 1.53 3.15 -11.84
C ASP A 47 2.41 4.16 -11.09
N ALA A 48 2.48 5.40 -11.58
CA ALA A 48 3.17 6.48 -10.87
C ALA A 48 2.53 6.78 -9.50
N GLY A 49 1.20 6.71 -9.41
CA GLY A 49 0.45 6.85 -8.16
C GLY A 49 0.76 5.71 -7.17
N GLU A 50 0.78 4.47 -7.63
CA GLU A 50 1.12 3.29 -6.83
C GLU A 50 2.52 3.40 -6.21
N LYS A 51 3.51 3.83 -7.00
CA LYS A 51 4.90 4.03 -6.52
C LYS A 51 4.99 5.10 -5.43
N ARG A 52 4.24 6.20 -5.58
CA ARG A 52 4.16 7.26 -4.55
C ARG A 52 3.52 6.75 -3.28
N LEU A 53 2.43 5.98 -3.39
CA LEU A 53 1.76 5.38 -2.25
C LEU A 53 2.67 4.38 -1.52
N ALA A 54 3.39 3.52 -2.25
CA ALA A 54 4.37 2.61 -1.69
C ALA A 54 5.47 3.36 -0.93
N THR A 55 5.96 4.47 -1.48
CA THR A 55 6.96 5.32 -0.80
C THR A 55 6.42 5.93 0.50
N ALA A 56 5.17 6.41 0.51
CA ALA A 56 4.52 6.92 1.71
C ALA A 56 4.36 5.83 2.78
N GLN A 57 3.94 4.62 2.39
CA GLN A 57 3.84 3.47 3.28
C GLN A 57 5.19 3.11 3.91
N GLN A 58 6.27 3.09 3.13
CA GLN A 58 7.62 2.83 3.65
C GLN A 58 8.06 3.89 4.66
N ARG A 59 7.77 5.18 4.39
CA ARG A 59 8.05 6.26 5.34
C ARG A 59 7.28 6.10 6.65
N LEU A 60 5.99 5.75 6.58
CA LEU A 60 5.16 5.52 7.78
C LEU A 60 5.66 4.30 8.57
N LEU A 61 6.00 3.21 7.91
CA LEU A 61 6.59 2.03 8.54
C LEU A 61 7.94 2.36 9.19
N GLY A 62 8.81 3.08 8.49
CA GLY A 62 10.08 3.54 9.05
C GLY A 62 9.89 4.42 10.29
N ARG A 63 8.89 5.32 10.26
CA ARG A 63 8.52 6.12 11.44
C ARG A 63 8.02 5.24 12.57
N MET A 64 7.11 4.30 12.30
CA MET A 64 6.60 3.35 13.30
C MET A 64 7.74 2.58 13.97
N VAL A 65 8.68 2.03 13.19
CA VAL A 65 9.87 1.34 13.72
C VAL A 65 10.72 2.28 14.58
N ALA A 66 10.96 3.51 14.11
CA ALA A 66 11.78 4.49 14.84
C ALA A 66 11.12 5.03 16.12
N THR A 67 9.79 5.10 16.18
CA THR A 67 9.03 5.54 17.36
C THR A 67 8.76 4.43 18.36
N ASN A 68 9.07 3.17 18.05
CA ASN A 68 8.82 2.03 18.93
C ASN A 68 10.12 1.54 19.60
N THR A 69 10.26 1.86 20.88
CA THR A 69 10.99 1.04 21.87
C THR A 69 10.18 -0.18 22.33
N ALA A 70 8.97 -0.40 21.81
CA ALA A 70 8.17 -1.61 22.03
C ALA A 70 8.13 -2.50 20.77
N ALA A 71 7.87 -3.80 20.95
CA ALA A 71 7.95 -4.82 19.91
C ALA A 71 7.18 -4.46 18.62
N PRO A 72 7.69 -4.84 17.43
CA PRO A 72 7.05 -4.53 16.16
C PRO A 72 5.60 -5.03 16.12
N PRO A 73 4.69 -4.33 15.41
CA PRO A 73 3.34 -4.84 15.20
C PRO A 73 3.43 -6.23 14.59
N ARG A 74 2.69 -7.20 15.13
CA ARG A 74 2.57 -8.54 14.56
C ARG A 74 1.82 -8.44 13.23
N PHE A 75 2.52 -8.06 12.17
CA PHE A 75 2.06 -8.33 10.81
C PHE A 75 2.30 -9.80 10.52
N ASP A 76 1.30 -10.49 9.98
CA ASP A 76 1.48 -11.84 9.45
C ASP A 76 2.23 -11.72 8.11
N PRO A 77 3.52 -12.11 8.04
CA PRO A 77 4.31 -11.96 6.83
C PRO A 77 3.74 -12.77 5.66
N ALA A 78 3.07 -13.89 5.94
CA ALA A 78 2.45 -14.72 4.92
C ALA A 78 1.24 -14.03 4.30
N ALA A 79 0.41 -13.37 5.12
CA ALA A 79 -0.73 -12.59 4.63
C ALA A 79 -0.29 -11.41 3.73
N VAL A 80 0.78 -10.71 4.12
CA VAL A 80 1.34 -9.60 3.33
C VAL A 80 1.87 -10.11 1.99
N LEU A 81 2.63 -11.21 2.01
CA LEU A 81 3.24 -11.78 0.82
C LEU A 81 2.20 -12.37 -0.13
N ALA A 82 1.20 -13.08 0.40
CA ALA A 82 0.06 -13.60 -0.36
C ALA A 82 -0.68 -12.49 -1.12
N ARG A 83 -0.95 -11.37 -0.44
CA ARG A 83 -1.61 -10.22 -1.06
C ARG A 83 -0.78 -9.59 -2.17
N ARG A 84 0.52 -9.42 -1.95
CA ARG A 84 1.43 -8.75 -2.91
C ARG A 84 1.70 -9.60 -4.14
N LEU A 85 1.87 -10.91 -3.96
CA LEU A 85 2.19 -11.83 -5.05
C LEU A 85 0.96 -12.48 -5.67
N ARG A 86 -0.25 -12.19 -5.15
CA ARG A 86 -1.52 -12.85 -5.53
C ARG A 86 -1.42 -14.39 -5.50
N ILE A 87 -0.77 -14.91 -4.47
CA ILE A 87 -0.60 -16.36 -4.20
C ILE A 87 -1.42 -16.76 -2.97
N SER A 88 -1.56 -18.06 -2.74
CA SER A 88 -2.24 -18.56 -1.54
C SER A 88 -1.43 -18.26 -0.27
N PRO A 89 -2.07 -18.11 0.90
CA PRO A 89 -1.36 -17.97 2.18
C PRO A 89 -0.40 -19.14 2.47
N ALA A 90 -0.78 -20.36 2.08
CA ALA A 90 0.04 -21.55 2.25
C ALA A 90 1.33 -21.49 1.39
N GLU A 91 1.22 -21.03 0.14
CA GLU A 91 2.39 -20.83 -0.74
C GLU A 91 3.28 -19.70 -0.22
N ALA A 92 2.69 -18.62 0.32
CA ALA A 92 3.44 -17.56 0.96
C ALA A 92 4.22 -18.07 2.19
N GLN A 93 3.60 -18.89 3.04
CA GLN A 93 4.26 -19.53 4.19
C GLN A 93 5.41 -20.44 3.77
N ARG A 94 5.21 -21.24 2.72
CA ARG A 94 6.24 -22.12 2.18
C ARG A 94 7.46 -21.32 1.70
N ARG A 95 7.26 -20.26 0.92
CA ARG A 95 8.36 -19.42 0.43
C ARG A 95 9.12 -18.71 1.54
N ILE A 96 8.42 -18.28 2.59
CA ILE A 96 9.07 -17.69 3.78
C ILE A 96 9.94 -18.72 4.49
N ALA A 97 9.45 -19.96 4.64
CA ALA A 97 10.22 -21.04 5.26
C ALA A 97 11.44 -21.44 4.41
N GLU A 98 11.29 -21.55 3.09
CA GLU A 98 12.38 -21.85 2.16
C GLU A 98 13.46 -20.75 2.16
N ALA A 99 13.09 -19.47 2.23
CA ALA A 99 14.04 -18.37 2.32
C ALA A 99 14.78 -18.28 3.67
N GLY A 100 14.22 -18.88 4.73
CA GLY A 100 14.81 -18.93 6.07
C GLY A 100 15.77 -20.11 6.29
N GLN A 101 15.81 -21.06 5.36
CA GLN A 101 16.81 -22.13 5.38
C GLN A 101 18.11 -21.59 4.78
N PRO A 102 19.26 -21.72 5.48
CA PRO A 102 20.54 -21.39 4.87
C PRO A 102 20.72 -22.25 3.62
N SER A 103 21.04 -21.60 2.49
CA SER A 103 21.50 -22.29 1.30
C SER A 103 22.83 -22.97 1.62
N ASP A 104 22.86 -24.31 1.59
CA ASP A 104 24.09 -25.12 1.54
C ASP A 104 24.88 -24.83 0.25
#